data_AF-A0A948AZS4-F1
#
_entry.id   AF-A0A948AZS4-F1
#
_cell.length_a   1.000
_cell.length_b   1.000
_cell.length_c   1.000
_cell.angle_alpha   90.00
_cell.angle_beta   90.00
_cell.angle_gamma   90.00
#
_symmetry.space_group_name_H-M   'P 1'
#
loop_
_entity.id
_entity.type
_entity.pdbx_description
1 polymer ?
#
loop_
_entity_poly.entity_id
_entity_poly.type
_entity_poly.pdbx_seq_one_letter_code
_entity_poly.pdbx_strand_id
1 'polypeptide(L)'
;MKKTTKSAFHRGFTLIELMIVIVILGILMGTILPRLSGAQGRARDTGRVADLNSIAQALELYYDDFGQYPANAVDGTPDCIATASLPAFDVFKTYFKADNTPTPPSSSEIVTFDGVTCTGSYMYVALDSKGATDQAYAVIANVEIAPKGNMIIDNGLTTPAIATAWTHGVTSSINDVLGAINADADKLVQADEEDSDGDSTVYVVSSGT
;
A
#
# COMPACT_ATOMS: atom_id res chain seq x y z
N MET A 1 -10.64 77.95 -22.77
CA MET A 1 -9.87 76.75 -22.36
C MET A 1 -10.27 75.57 -23.25
N LYS A 2 -9.36 75.01 -24.06
CA LYS A 2 -9.59 73.80 -24.86
C LYS A 2 -9.22 72.57 -24.03
N LYS A 3 -10.18 71.69 -23.71
CA LYS A 3 -9.90 70.38 -23.10
C LYS A 3 -9.57 69.38 -24.21
N THR A 4 -8.33 68.91 -24.26
CA THR A 4 -7.88 67.84 -25.16
C THR A 4 -8.11 66.49 -24.48
N THR A 5 -9.18 65.79 -24.83
CA THR A 5 -9.46 64.43 -24.36
C THR A 5 -8.61 63.43 -25.17
N LYS A 6 -7.65 62.76 -24.53
CA LYS A 6 -6.89 61.66 -25.17
C LYS A 6 -7.85 60.48 -25.43
N SER A 7 -8.02 60.13 -26.71
CA SER A 7 -8.69 58.89 -27.12
C SER A 7 -7.86 57.69 -26.70
N ALA A 8 -8.43 56.81 -25.86
CA ALA A 8 -7.83 55.53 -25.52
C ALA A 8 -8.14 54.54 -26.65
N PHE A 9 -7.12 54.20 -27.44
CA PHE A 9 -7.20 53.15 -28.46
C PHE A 9 -7.55 51.81 -27.76
N HIS A 10 -8.79 51.38 -27.90
CA HIS A 10 -9.19 50.03 -27.53
C HIS A 10 -8.63 49.08 -28.58
N ARG A 11 -7.57 48.35 -28.23
CA ARG A 11 -7.05 47.26 -29.06
C ARG A 11 -8.05 46.10 -29.00
N GLY A 12 -8.66 45.76 -30.13
CA GLY A 12 -9.50 44.58 -30.27
C GLY A 12 -8.64 43.31 -30.31
N PHE A 13 -9.10 42.27 -29.61
CA PHE A 13 -8.47 40.94 -29.63
C PHE A 13 -8.71 40.30 -31.00
N THR A 14 -7.68 39.72 -31.62
CA THR A 14 -7.85 39.09 -32.92
C THR A 14 -8.41 37.66 -32.77
N LEU A 15 -9.23 37.20 -33.71
CA LEU A 15 -9.71 35.81 -33.73
C LEU A 15 -8.55 34.81 -33.81
N ILE A 16 -7.47 35.19 -34.51
CA ILE A 16 -6.28 34.36 -34.65
C ILE A 16 -5.48 34.25 -33.33
N GLU A 17 -5.43 35.31 -32.52
CA GLU A 17 -4.85 35.25 -31.16
C GLU A 17 -5.61 34.27 -30.27
N LEU A 18 -6.93 34.22 -30.36
CA LEU A 18 -7.70 33.26 -29.57
C LEU A 18 -7.52 31.83 -30.11
N MET A 19 -7.43 31.67 -31.43
CA MET A 19 -7.27 30.36 -32.07
C MET A 19 -5.95 29.70 -31.69
N ILE A 20 -4.83 30.44 -31.70
CA ILE A 20 -3.53 29.86 -31.33
C ILE A 20 -3.48 29.46 -29.86
N VAL A 21 -4.15 30.21 -28.97
CA VAL A 21 -4.22 29.91 -27.54
C VAL A 21 -4.91 28.59 -27.28
N ILE A 22 -6.08 28.34 -27.89
CA ILE A 22 -6.80 27.07 -27.68
C ILE A 22 -6.05 25.88 -28.27
N VAL A 23 -5.28 26.08 -29.36
CA VAL A 23 -4.43 25.04 -29.94
C VAL A 23 -3.29 24.67 -28.99
N ILE A 24 -2.61 25.67 -28.42
CA ILE A 24 -1.53 25.44 -27.44
C ILE A 24 -2.10 24.79 -26.17
N LEU A 25 -3.26 25.25 -25.68
CA LEU A 25 -3.93 24.62 -24.54
C LEU A 25 -4.30 23.16 -24.82
N GLY A 26 -4.76 22.83 -26.04
CA GLY A 26 -5.06 21.46 -26.44
C GLY A 26 -3.82 20.55 -26.40
N ILE A 27 -2.68 21.05 -26.90
CA ILE A 27 -1.41 20.31 -26.88
C ILE A 27 -0.94 20.07 -25.44
N LEU A 28 -0.98 21.12 -24.60
CA LEU A 28 -0.56 21.01 -23.19
C LEU A 28 -1.43 20.01 -22.43
N MET A 29 -2.76 20.09 -22.58
CA MET A 29 -3.69 19.18 -21.90
C MET A 29 -3.48 17.72 -22.31
N GLY A 30 -3.15 17.45 -23.58
CA GLY A 30 -2.86 16.10 -24.07
C GLY A 30 -1.67 15.44 -23.37
N THR A 31 -0.71 16.22 -22.88
CA THR A 31 0.51 15.68 -22.22
C THR A 31 0.40 15.53 -20.70
N ILE A 32 -0.54 16.24 -20.05
CA ILE A 32 -0.63 16.30 -18.58
C ILE A 32 -1.40 15.10 -18.00
N LEU A 33 -2.49 14.69 -18.66
CA LEU A 33 -3.41 13.66 -18.16
C LEU A 33 -2.74 12.32 -17.80
N PRO A 34 -1.90 11.70 -18.68
CA PRO A 34 -1.30 10.40 -18.36
C PRO A 34 -0.26 10.47 -17.22
N ARG A 35 0.32 11.64 -16.96
CA ARG A 35 1.27 11.82 -15.85
C ARG A 35 0.58 11.89 -14.49
N LEU A 36 -0.66 12.38 -14.46
CA LEU A 36 -1.42 12.59 -13.23
C LEU A 36 -1.97 11.27 -12.66
N SER A 37 -2.39 10.33 -13.50
CA SER A 37 -2.89 9.02 -13.05
C SER A 37 -1.82 8.22 -12.30
N GLY A 38 -0.60 8.16 -12.84
CA GLY A 38 0.53 7.48 -12.19
C GLY A 38 0.95 8.14 -10.87
N ALA A 39 0.89 9.46 -10.77
CA ALA A 39 1.21 10.17 -9.52
C ALA A 39 0.20 9.88 -8.41
N GLN A 40 -1.08 9.76 -8.74
CA GLN A 40 -2.13 9.44 -7.78
C GLN A 40 -2.03 8.00 -7.25
N GLY A 41 -1.72 7.03 -8.11
CA GLY A 41 -1.49 5.64 -7.69
C GLY A 41 -0.37 5.54 -6.66
N ARG A 42 0.78 6.17 -6.92
CA ARG A 42 1.94 6.17 -6.00
C ARG A 42 1.61 6.82 -4.66
N ALA A 43 0.79 7.87 -4.66
CA ALA A 43 0.35 8.52 -3.43
C ALA A 43 -0.55 7.59 -2.60
N ARG A 44 -1.45 6.84 -3.24
CA ARG A 44 -2.27 5.81 -2.59
C ARG A 44 -1.41 4.68 -2.04
N ASP A 45 -0.46 4.19 -2.82
CA ASP A 45 0.48 3.14 -2.39
C ASP A 45 1.31 3.60 -1.19
N THR A 46 1.80 4.84 -1.19
CA THR A 46 2.49 5.44 -0.03
C THR A 46 1.60 5.42 1.23
N GLY A 47 0.31 5.68 1.07
CA GLY A 47 -0.68 5.54 2.15
C GLY A 47 -0.77 4.09 2.65
N ARG A 48 -0.89 3.12 1.73
CA ARG A 48 -0.92 1.69 2.08
C ARG A 48 0.33 1.26 2.86
N VAL A 49 1.52 1.74 2.48
CA VAL A 49 2.76 1.48 3.23
C VAL A 49 2.64 2.00 4.67
N ALA A 50 2.20 3.24 4.84
CA ALA A 50 2.06 3.85 6.17
C ALA A 50 1.02 3.11 7.04
N ASP A 51 -0.04 2.61 6.42
CA ASP A 51 -1.05 1.79 7.07
C ASP A 51 -0.48 0.44 7.51
N LEU A 52 0.26 -0.25 6.64
CA LEU A 52 0.96 -1.50 6.97
C LEU A 52 1.98 -1.30 8.12
N ASN A 53 2.71 -0.18 8.14
CA ASN A 53 3.63 0.17 9.23
C ASN A 53 2.90 0.33 10.56
N SER A 54 1.74 0.99 10.52
CA SER A 54 0.90 1.20 11.69
C SER A 54 0.34 -0.12 12.22
N ILE A 55 -0.04 -1.04 11.32
CA ILE A 55 -0.48 -2.40 11.68
C ILE A 55 0.65 -3.20 12.31
N ALA A 56 1.83 -3.21 11.67
CA ALA A 56 3.01 -3.88 12.18
C ALA A 56 3.37 -3.35 13.57
N GLN A 57 3.43 -2.03 13.78
CA GLN A 57 3.67 -1.45 15.12
C GLN A 57 2.64 -1.92 16.16
N ALA A 58 1.35 -1.99 15.80
CA ALA A 58 0.32 -2.49 16.69
C ALA A 58 0.51 -3.98 17.04
N LEU A 59 0.96 -4.79 16.07
CA LEU A 59 1.29 -6.20 16.27
C LEU A 59 2.49 -6.39 17.20
N GLU A 60 3.54 -5.58 17.05
CA GLU A 60 4.70 -5.61 17.95
C GLU A 60 4.32 -5.23 19.39
N LEU A 61 3.49 -4.18 19.57
CA LEU A 61 3.00 -3.81 20.91
C LEU A 61 2.13 -4.92 21.53
N TYR A 62 1.30 -5.60 20.72
CA TYR A 62 0.54 -6.76 21.19
C TYR A 62 1.48 -7.89 21.61
N TYR A 63 2.53 -8.15 20.84
CA TYR A 63 3.55 -9.14 21.19
C TYR A 63 4.25 -8.79 22.51
N ASP A 64 4.62 -7.53 22.73
CA ASP A 64 5.24 -7.08 23.97
C ASP A 64 4.39 -7.38 25.22
N ASP A 65 3.06 -7.28 25.09
CA ASP A 65 2.13 -7.50 26.21
C ASP A 65 1.74 -8.97 26.40
N PHE A 66 1.65 -9.76 25.32
CA PHE A 66 1.13 -11.13 25.36
C PHE A 66 2.17 -12.23 25.08
N GLY A 67 3.35 -11.88 24.59
CA GLY A 67 4.42 -12.81 24.20
C GLY A 67 4.04 -13.71 23.02
N GLN A 68 3.07 -13.29 22.21
CA GLN A 68 2.62 -13.96 20.99
C GLN A 68 1.82 -13.00 20.11
N TYR A 69 1.79 -13.26 18.80
CA TYR A 69 0.91 -12.53 17.89
C TYR A 69 -0.55 -13.04 17.96
N PRO A 70 -1.54 -12.22 17.55
CA PRO A 70 -2.93 -12.65 17.49
C PRO A 70 -3.11 -13.91 16.63
N ALA A 71 -3.69 -14.97 17.17
CA ALA A 71 -4.00 -16.17 16.39
C ALA A 71 -5.05 -15.88 15.31
N ASN A 72 -4.97 -16.60 14.20
CA ASN A 72 -5.98 -16.55 13.15
C ASN A 72 -7.34 -17.04 13.64
N ALA A 73 -8.43 -16.64 12.97
CA ALA A 73 -9.75 -17.20 13.26
C ALA A 73 -9.82 -18.70 12.92
N VAL A 74 -9.08 -19.12 11.90
CA VAL A 74 -8.82 -20.52 11.55
C VAL A 74 -7.32 -20.69 11.35
N ASP A 75 -6.73 -21.69 12.01
CA ASP A 75 -5.27 -21.87 12.07
C ASP A 75 -4.61 -21.91 10.68
N GLY A 76 -3.69 -20.97 10.47
CA GLY A 76 -2.91 -20.83 9.24
C GLY A 76 -3.76 -20.48 8.01
N THR A 77 -4.92 -19.87 8.20
CA THR A 77 -5.65 -19.20 7.12
C THR A 77 -5.59 -17.69 7.31
N PRO A 78 -5.46 -16.89 6.24
CA PRO A 78 -5.45 -15.44 6.34
C PRO A 78 -6.80 -14.87 6.82
N ASP A 79 -6.74 -13.76 7.55
CA ASP A 79 -7.89 -13.03 8.07
C ASP A 79 -7.93 -11.60 7.53
N CYS A 80 -9.14 -11.08 7.31
CA CYS A 80 -9.35 -9.69 6.88
C CYS A 80 -9.35 -8.74 8.07
N ILE A 81 -8.39 -7.82 8.17
CA ILE A 81 -8.21 -6.99 9.38
C ILE A 81 -9.49 -6.25 9.79
N ALA A 82 -10.29 -5.72 8.86
CA ALA A 82 -11.48 -4.95 9.22
C ALA A 82 -12.65 -5.81 9.72
N THR A 83 -12.68 -7.10 9.37
CA THR A 83 -13.81 -8.00 9.65
C THR A 83 -13.40 -9.25 10.42
N ALA A 84 -12.13 -9.36 10.80
CA ALA A 84 -11.61 -10.53 11.48
C ALA A 84 -12.30 -10.68 12.83
N SER A 85 -12.78 -11.88 13.12
CA SER A 85 -13.17 -12.29 14.47
C SER A 85 -12.03 -13.10 15.07
N LEU A 86 -10.83 -12.51 15.16
CA LEU A 86 -9.72 -13.18 15.84
C LEU A 86 -10.12 -13.36 17.31
N PRO A 87 -9.77 -14.49 17.96
CA PRO A 87 -9.99 -14.65 19.41
C PRO A 87 -9.37 -13.52 20.23
N ALA A 88 -8.31 -12.88 19.70
CA ALA A 88 -7.63 -11.72 20.27
C ALA A 88 -8.05 -10.38 19.64
N PHE A 89 -8.98 -10.33 18.68
CA PHE A 89 -9.20 -9.16 17.85
C PHE A 89 -9.70 -7.93 18.61
N ASP A 90 -10.55 -8.14 19.61
CA ASP A 90 -11.05 -7.04 20.45
C ASP A 90 -9.93 -6.39 21.27
N VAL A 91 -8.93 -7.18 21.67
CA VAL A 91 -7.72 -6.70 22.35
C VAL A 91 -6.79 -6.03 21.34
N PHE A 92 -6.57 -6.66 20.19
CA PHE A 92 -5.76 -6.13 19.09
C PHE A 92 -6.24 -4.75 18.61
N LYS A 93 -7.56 -4.51 18.57
CA LYS A 93 -8.12 -3.19 18.24
C LYS A 93 -7.60 -2.04 19.11
N THR A 94 -7.26 -2.34 20.38
CA THR A 94 -6.77 -1.32 21.32
C THR A 94 -5.35 -0.85 21.02
N TYR A 95 -4.58 -1.64 20.26
CA TYR A 95 -3.23 -1.30 19.81
C TYR A 95 -3.22 -0.44 18.53
N PHE A 96 -4.35 -0.36 17.82
CA PHE A 96 -4.53 0.70 16.83
C PHE A 96 -4.78 2.03 17.54
N LYS A 97 -4.12 3.10 17.08
CA LYS A 97 -4.36 4.44 17.61
C LYS A 97 -5.80 4.88 17.33
N ALA A 98 -6.66 4.74 18.34
CA ALA A 98 -8.02 5.29 18.47
C ALA A 98 -8.96 5.02 17.28
N ASP A 99 -9.83 4.01 17.38
CA ASP A 99 -10.97 3.70 16.48
C ASP A 99 -10.71 3.63 14.96
N ASN A 100 -9.47 3.88 14.51
CA ASN A 100 -9.06 4.00 13.12
C ASN A 100 -8.21 2.79 12.76
N THR A 101 -8.83 1.61 12.69
CA THR A 101 -8.21 0.48 12.01
C THR A 101 -7.79 0.94 10.62
N PRO A 102 -6.51 0.84 10.23
CA PRO A 102 -6.07 1.30 8.93
C PRO A 102 -6.90 0.64 7.82
N THR A 103 -7.46 1.46 6.93
CA THR A 103 -8.27 1.00 5.82
C THR A 103 -7.63 1.44 4.51
N PRO A 104 -7.67 0.59 3.47
CA PRO A 104 -7.13 0.93 2.17
C PRO A 104 -7.75 2.23 1.60
N PRO A 105 -7.03 2.94 0.72
CA PRO A 105 -7.50 4.18 0.09
C PRO A 105 -8.83 4.04 -0.68
N SER A 106 -9.18 2.82 -1.09
CA SER A 106 -10.47 2.50 -1.70
C SER A 106 -11.20 1.42 -0.88
N SER A 107 -12.46 1.66 -0.57
CA SER A 107 -13.35 0.64 0.02
C SER A 107 -13.66 -0.52 -0.93
N SER A 108 -13.30 -0.40 -2.22
CA SER A 108 -13.44 -1.45 -3.22
C SER A 108 -12.13 -2.22 -3.47
N GLU A 109 -11.07 -1.94 -2.71
CA GLU A 109 -9.81 -2.67 -2.83
C GLU A 109 -10.05 -4.14 -2.51
N ILE A 110 -9.60 -5.04 -3.38
CA ILE A 110 -9.72 -6.47 -3.19
C ILE A 110 -8.31 -7.00 -3.02
N VAL A 111 -8.05 -7.69 -1.91
CA VAL A 111 -6.82 -8.44 -1.68
C VAL A 111 -7.19 -9.92 -1.63
N THR A 112 -6.50 -10.75 -2.40
CA THR A 112 -6.71 -12.20 -2.42
C THR A 112 -5.40 -12.90 -2.15
N PHE A 113 -5.37 -13.76 -1.14
CA PHE A 113 -4.20 -14.52 -0.75
C PHE A 113 -4.60 -15.88 -0.18
N ASP A 114 -3.91 -16.93 -0.59
CA ASP A 114 -4.17 -18.32 -0.20
C ASP A 114 -5.65 -18.75 -0.29
N GLY A 115 -6.35 -18.26 -1.32
CA GLY A 115 -7.78 -18.53 -1.55
C GLY A 115 -8.76 -17.75 -0.68
N VAL A 116 -8.27 -16.89 0.23
CA VAL A 116 -9.08 -15.94 0.99
C VAL A 116 -9.11 -14.60 0.28
N THR A 117 -10.28 -13.96 0.26
CA THR A 117 -10.48 -12.64 -0.35
C THR A 117 -11.00 -11.66 0.68
N CYS A 118 -10.31 -10.53 0.82
CA CYS A 118 -10.69 -9.40 1.65
C CYS A 118 -11.06 -8.21 0.76
N THR A 119 -12.17 -7.55 1.08
CA THR A 119 -12.65 -6.38 0.33
C THR A 119 -12.70 -5.17 1.25
N GLY A 120 -12.10 -4.06 0.83
CA GLY A 120 -11.99 -2.84 1.61
C GLY A 120 -11.15 -3.01 2.88
N SER A 121 -10.26 -4.00 2.94
CA SER A 121 -9.37 -4.23 4.07
C SER A 121 -8.03 -4.81 3.65
N TYR A 122 -7.05 -4.65 4.53
CA TYR A 122 -5.81 -5.43 4.52
C TYR A 122 -6.05 -6.85 5.03
N MET A 123 -5.08 -7.75 4.76
CA MET A 123 -5.09 -9.10 5.29
C MET A 123 -3.98 -9.30 6.33
N TYR A 124 -4.22 -10.20 7.27
CA TYR A 124 -3.30 -10.60 8.32
C TYR A 124 -3.22 -12.14 8.37
N VAL A 125 -2.03 -12.69 8.61
CA VAL A 125 -1.87 -14.12 8.87
C VAL A 125 -0.81 -14.36 9.92
N ALA A 126 -1.13 -15.16 10.94
CA ALA A 126 -0.16 -15.72 11.86
C ALA A 126 0.47 -16.97 11.23
N LEU A 127 1.78 -17.09 11.34
CA LEU A 127 2.57 -18.11 10.63
C LEU A 127 3.09 -19.22 11.56
N ASP A 128 2.77 -19.12 12.86
CA ASP A 128 3.17 -20.03 13.93
C ASP A 128 2.75 -21.50 13.68
N SER A 129 1.56 -21.72 13.14
CA SER A 129 0.95 -23.05 12.95
C SER A 129 1.42 -23.80 11.69
N LYS A 130 2.21 -23.15 10.83
CA LYS A 130 2.62 -23.71 9.52
C LYS A 130 4.12 -23.94 9.37
N GLY A 131 4.88 -23.88 10.46
CA GLY A 131 6.30 -24.24 10.47
C GLY A 131 7.27 -23.06 10.40
N ALA A 132 6.81 -21.83 10.65
CA ALA A 132 7.71 -20.80 11.15
C ALA A 132 8.21 -21.25 12.53
N THR A 133 9.53 -21.34 12.73
CA THR A 133 10.14 -21.76 14.01
C THR A 133 9.95 -20.71 15.11
N ASP A 134 9.64 -19.50 14.69
CA ASP A 134 9.53 -18.27 15.45
C ASP A 134 8.11 -17.73 15.25
N GLN A 135 7.48 -17.22 16.31
CA GLN A 135 6.13 -16.64 16.24
C GLN A 135 6.17 -15.51 15.21
N ALA A 136 5.65 -15.74 14.01
CA ALA A 136 5.78 -14.83 12.88
C ALA A 136 4.41 -14.42 12.34
N TYR A 137 4.35 -13.28 11.66
CA TYR A 137 3.14 -12.82 10.98
C TYR A 137 3.44 -12.28 9.60
N ALA A 138 2.41 -12.22 8.75
CA ALA A 138 2.41 -11.41 7.54
C ALA A 138 1.17 -10.50 7.47
N VAL A 139 1.35 -9.29 6.97
CA VAL A 139 0.30 -8.32 6.65
C VAL A 139 0.36 -8.00 5.17
N ILE A 140 -0.80 -7.94 4.50
CA ILE A 140 -0.91 -7.99 3.04
C ILE A 140 -1.75 -6.83 2.51
N ALA A 141 -1.26 -6.17 1.45
CA ALA A 141 -1.97 -5.17 0.68
C ALA A 141 -1.73 -5.33 -0.82
N ASN A 142 -2.67 -4.84 -1.64
CA ASN A 142 -2.45 -4.70 -3.07
C ASN A 142 -2.02 -3.27 -3.40
N VAL A 143 -0.96 -3.11 -4.18
CA VAL A 143 -0.52 -1.81 -4.70
C VAL A 143 -0.91 -1.64 -6.15
N GLU A 144 -1.21 -0.40 -6.51
CA GLU A 144 -1.62 -0.02 -7.86
C GLU A 144 -0.44 0.19 -8.79
N ILE A 145 0.72 0.57 -8.24
CA ILE A 145 1.95 0.77 -8.99
C ILE A 145 3.02 -0.09 -8.35
N ALA A 146 3.55 -1.03 -9.14
CA ALA A 146 4.71 -1.81 -8.76
C ALA A 146 5.88 -0.88 -8.38
N PRO A 147 6.38 -0.95 -7.12
CA PRO A 147 7.55 -0.19 -6.74
C PRO A 147 8.80 -0.80 -7.39
N LYS A 148 9.80 0.05 -7.58
CA LYS A 148 11.08 -0.37 -8.13
C LYS A 148 11.91 -1.02 -7.02
N GLY A 149 11.96 -2.35 -6.99
CA GLY A 149 12.69 -3.13 -5.99
C GLY A 149 11.93 -3.33 -4.68
N ASN A 150 12.60 -3.88 -3.67
CA ASN A 150 11.97 -4.13 -2.36
C ASN A 150 11.66 -2.81 -1.65
N MET A 151 10.40 -2.53 -1.31
CA MET A 151 10.11 -1.43 -0.40
C MET A 151 10.46 -1.86 1.02
N ILE A 152 11.58 -1.40 1.55
CA ILE A 152 11.92 -1.62 2.95
C ILE A 152 10.94 -0.82 3.81
N ILE A 153 10.13 -1.53 4.61
CA ILE A 153 9.30 -0.95 5.67
C ILE A 153 10.14 -0.93 6.95
N ASP A 154 10.67 0.25 7.27
CA ASP A 154 11.39 0.49 8.51
C ASP A 154 10.46 1.15 9.54
N ASN A 155 10.02 0.36 10.52
CA ASN A 155 9.20 0.85 11.64
C ASN A 155 10.04 1.48 12.77
N GLY A 156 11.35 1.65 12.57
CA GLY A 156 12.27 2.19 13.58
C GLY A 156 12.49 1.27 14.78
N LEU A 157 11.97 0.04 14.74
CA LEU A 157 12.12 -0.97 15.78
C LEU A 157 13.40 -1.78 15.49
N THR A 158 14.41 -1.62 16.33
CA THR A 158 15.71 -2.27 16.15
C THR A 158 15.65 -3.75 16.57
N THR A 159 15.31 -4.60 15.61
CA THR A 159 15.53 -6.07 15.49
C THR A 159 14.45 -7.06 15.99
N PRO A 160 14.28 -8.24 15.31
CA PRO A 160 14.83 -8.63 14.00
C PRO A 160 13.79 -8.84 12.88
N ALA A 161 14.27 -8.60 11.65
CA ALA A 161 13.75 -9.11 10.38
C ALA A 161 12.29 -8.79 10.04
N ILE A 162 11.92 -7.50 10.06
CA ILE A 162 10.79 -7.07 9.23
C ILE A 162 11.22 -7.18 7.76
N ALA A 163 10.76 -8.24 7.11
CA ALA A 163 10.97 -8.54 5.72
C ALA A 163 9.82 -8.00 4.87
N THR A 164 10.12 -7.29 3.81
CA THR A 164 9.12 -6.90 2.82
C THR A 164 9.33 -7.69 1.55
N ALA A 165 8.33 -8.48 1.18
CA ALA A 165 8.36 -9.33 0.01
C ALA A 165 7.39 -8.82 -1.07
N TRP A 166 7.81 -8.93 -2.32
CA TRP A 166 7.12 -8.43 -3.50
C TRP A 166 6.76 -9.57 -4.42
N THR A 167 5.50 -9.69 -4.83
CA THR A 167 5.12 -10.70 -5.81
C THR A 167 4.28 -10.08 -6.91
N HIS A 168 4.77 -10.15 -8.15
CA HIS A 168 3.99 -9.79 -9.34
C HIS A 168 3.12 -10.96 -9.77
N GLY A 169 1.79 -10.82 -9.71
CA GLY A 169 0.86 -11.75 -10.36
C GLY A 169 0.93 -13.23 -9.95
N VAL A 170 1.71 -13.57 -8.92
CA VAL A 170 1.71 -14.89 -8.29
C VAL A 170 0.92 -14.72 -7.01
N THR A 171 -0.22 -15.40 -6.89
CA THR A 171 -0.79 -15.71 -5.58
C THR A 171 0.23 -16.61 -4.89
N SER A 172 1.17 -15.98 -4.21
CA SER A 172 2.12 -16.65 -3.33
C SER A 172 1.26 -17.38 -2.31
N SER A 173 1.50 -18.67 -2.16
CA SER A 173 0.90 -19.43 -1.06
C SER A 173 1.52 -18.97 0.25
N ILE A 174 0.89 -19.30 1.38
CA ILE A 174 1.54 -19.13 2.69
C ILE A 174 2.93 -19.80 2.72
N ASN A 175 3.13 -20.90 1.98
CA ASN A 175 4.44 -21.57 1.90
C ASN A 175 5.51 -20.72 1.21
N ASP A 176 5.16 -19.87 0.26
CA ASP A 176 6.11 -18.97 -0.40
C ASP A 176 6.54 -17.85 0.56
N VAL A 177 5.60 -17.36 1.38
CA VAL A 177 5.88 -16.41 2.48
C VAL A 177 6.74 -17.05 3.57
N LEU A 178 6.48 -18.30 3.95
CA LEU A 178 7.34 -19.04 4.89
C LEU A 178 8.74 -19.29 4.31
N GLY A 179 8.82 -19.55 3.00
CA GLY A 179 10.09 -19.62 2.27
C GLY A 179 10.88 -18.32 2.37
N ALA A 180 10.21 -17.17 2.32
CA ALA A 180 10.79 -15.83 2.52
C ALA A 180 11.55 -15.71 3.84
N ILE A 181 10.83 -16.01 4.93
CA ILE A 181 11.28 -15.78 6.30
C ILE A 181 12.51 -16.63 6.56
N ASN A 182 12.42 -17.90 6.14
CA ASN A 182 13.48 -18.87 6.34
C ASN A 182 14.72 -18.63 5.46
N ALA A 183 14.60 -17.88 4.35
CA ALA A 183 15.68 -17.66 3.39
C ALA A 183 16.47 -16.35 3.58
N ASP A 184 16.14 -15.58 4.62
CA ASP A 184 16.47 -14.17 4.81
C ASP A 184 15.67 -13.25 3.87
N ALA A 185 15.08 -12.20 4.45
CA ALA A 185 14.11 -11.26 3.89
C ALA A 185 14.47 -10.68 2.51
N ASP A 186 15.77 -10.54 2.26
CA ASP A 186 16.34 -9.91 1.08
C ASP A 186 16.15 -10.71 -0.22
N LYS A 187 15.70 -11.97 -0.14
CA LYS A 187 15.63 -12.88 -1.30
C LYS A 187 14.26 -13.03 -1.95
N LEU A 188 13.21 -12.43 -1.40
CA LEU A 188 11.93 -12.41 -2.09
C LEU A 188 11.85 -11.28 -3.12
N VAL A 189 12.36 -11.63 -4.30
CA VAL A 189 11.99 -11.09 -5.61
C VAL A 189 12.38 -9.63 -5.80
N GLN A 190 13.59 -9.44 -6.34
CA GLN A 190 13.85 -8.28 -7.18
C GLN A 190 12.91 -8.37 -8.38
N ALA A 191 11.93 -7.46 -8.44
CA ALA A 191 11.20 -7.17 -9.65
C ALA A 191 12.19 -6.86 -10.78
N ASP A 192 12.21 -7.69 -11.83
CA ASP A 192 12.84 -7.31 -13.10
C ASP A 192 12.22 -5.99 -13.57
N GLU A 193 13.10 -5.09 -14.02
CA GLU A 193 12.88 -3.65 -14.22
C GLU A 193 11.87 -3.28 -15.33
N GLU A 194 11.19 -4.27 -15.91
CA GLU A 194 10.45 -4.17 -17.16
C GLU A 194 8.93 -4.21 -16.90
N ASP A 195 8.33 -3.01 -16.95
CA ASP A 195 6.89 -2.72 -17.10
C ASP A 195 5.94 -3.90 -16.85
N SER A 196 5.35 -3.96 -15.66
CA SER A 196 4.12 -4.74 -15.47
C SER A 196 3.00 -3.84 -14.94
N ASP A 197 2.18 -3.37 -15.88
CA ASP A 197 0.80 -2.93 -15.60
C ASP A 197 0.02 -4.16 -15.08
N GLY A 198 -0.02 -4.36 -13.77
CA GLY A 198 -0.76 -5.44 -13.12
C GLY A 198 -0.86 -5.25 -11.61
N ASP A 199 -1.97 -5.67 -11.00
CA ASP A 199 -2.15 -5.67 -9.55
C ASP A 199 -0.99 -6.42 -8.90
N SER A 200 -0.22 -5.70 -8.08
CA SER A 200 0.97 -6.22 -7.42
C SER A 200 0.67 -6.34 -5.93
N THR A 201 1.11 -7.42 -5.30
CA THR A 201 0.84 -7.64 -3.87
C THR A 201 2.10 -7.45 -3.04
N VAL A 202 1.89 -6.83 -1.88
CA VAL A 202 2.93 -6.42 -0.93
C VAL A 202 2.66 -7.10 0.38
N TYR A 203 3.73 -7.64 0.96
CA TYR A 203 3.68 -8.29 2.26
C TYR A 203 4.69 -7.63 3.19
N VAL A 204 4.26 -7.31 4.40
CA VAL A 204 5.14 -7.05 5.55
C VAL A 204 5.15 -8.31 6.38
N VAL A 205 6.33 -8.83 6.67
CA VAL A 205 6.51 -10.07 7.40
C VAL A 205 7.47 -9.81 8.56
N SER A 206 7.19 -10.35 9.75
CA SER A 206 8.06 -10.24 10.93
C SER A 206 8.20 -11.60 11.58
N SER A 207 9.40 -11.92 12.09
CA SER A 207 9.67 -13.12 12.88
C SER A 207 10.00 -12.73 14.33
N GLY A 208 9.19 -13.17 15.30
CA GLY A 208 9.44 -12.97 16.72
C GLY A 208 10.54 -13.88 17.24
N THR A 209 11.61 -13.30 17.80
CA THR A 209 12.74 -14.00 18.45
C THR A 209 12.39 -14.81 19.68
#